data_AF-A0A1D6N966-F1
#
_entry.id   AF-A0A1D6N966-F1
#
_cell.length_a   1.000
_cell.length_b   1.000
_cell.length_c   1.000
_cell.angle_alpha   90.00
_cell.angle_beta   90.00
_cell.angle_gamma   90.00
#
_symmetry.space_group_name_H-M   'P 1'
#
loop_
_entity.id
_entity.type
_entity.pdbx_description
1 polymer ?
#
loop_
_entity_poly.entity_id
_entity_poly.type
_entity_poly.pdbx_seq_one_letter_code
_entity_poly.pdbx_strand_id
1 'polypeptide(L)'
;MIEPSGVSYKYFGAALGKGRQAAKTEIEKLKLSELTCREGIVEVAKIIYAVHDEAKDKAFELELSWICEESKRQHQKVPNDLLEHAKAAAQTALEEMDAD
;
A
#
# COMPACT_ATOMS: atom_id res chain seq x y z
N MET A 1 6.16 -10.32 -9.85
CA MET A 1 6.61 -9.11 -10.57
C MET A 1 7.48 -9.58 -11.72
N ILE A 2 7.30 -9.01 -12.92
CA ILE A 2 8.13 -9.31 -14.09
C ILE A 2 8.94 -8.05 -14.38
N GLU A 3 10.26 -8.17 -14.39
CA GLU A 3 11.15 -7.07 -14.76
C GLU A 3 11.30 -6.97 -16.28
N PRO A 4 11.69 -5.80 -16.85
CA PRO A 4 11.90 -5.66 -18.30
C PRO A 4 12.90 -6.66 -18.89
N SER A 5 13.80 -7.22 -18.07
CA SER A 5 14.73 -8.30 -18.42
C SER A 5 14.07 -9.67 -18.63
N GLY A 6 12.78 -9.81 -18.33
CA GLY A 6 12.04 -11.07 -18.34
C GLY A 6 12.19 -11.90 -17.05
N VAL A 7 12.96 -11.42 -16.09
CA VAL A 7 13.15 -12.09 -14.80
C VAL A 7 11.88 -12.00 -13.96
N SER A 8 11.53 -13.11 -13.30
CA SER A 8 10.40 -13.15 -12.37
C SER A 8 10.78 -13.88 -11.08
N TYR A 9 10.36 -13.32 -9.96
CA TYR A 9 10.53 -13.90 -8.62
C TYR A 9 9.19 -13.99 -7.88
N LYS A 10 9.18 -14.80 -6.81
CA LYS A 10 8.13 -14.80 -5.80
C LYS A 10 8.47 -13.78 -4.72
N TYR A 11 7.47 -13.06 -4.23
CA TYR A 11 7.64 -11.96 -3.28
C TYR A 11 6.64 -12.08 -2.13
N PHE A 12 7.06 -11.68 -0.93
CA PHE A 12 6.13 -11.37 0.16
C PHE A 12 5.55 -9.97 0.01
N GLY A 13 6.37 -9.00 -0.42
CA GLY A 13 5.96 -7.65 -0.77
C GLY A 13 6.86 -7.09 -1.88
N ALA A 14 6.32 -6.21 -2.72
CA ALA A 14 7.06 -5.63 -3.83
C ALA A 14 6.50 -4.26 -4.20
N ALA A 15 7.38 -3.35 -4.65
CA ALA A 15 7.03 -2.00 -5.08
C ALA A 15 7.77 -1.62 -6.38
N LEU A 16 7.13 -0.79 -7.20
CA LEU A 16 7.65 -0.27 -8.47
C LEU A 16 7.37 1.24 -8.59
N GLY A 17 8.09 1.91 -9.50
CA GLY A 17 7.96 3.35 -9.75
C GLY A 17 9.04 4.19 -9.06
N LYS A 18 8.85 5.53 -9.06
CA LYS A 18 9.79 6.53 -8.51
C LYS A 18 10.05 6.30 -7.02
N GLY A 19 9.00 6.10 -6.23
CA GLY A 19 9.06 5.90 -4.77
C GLY A 19 9.41 4.48 -4.30
N ARG A 20 9.81 3.57 -5.20
CA ARG A 20 9.95 2.14 -4.89
C ARG A 20 10.92 1.83 -3.75
N GLN A 21 11.98 2.62 -3.59
CA GLN A 21 12.99 2.35 -2.55
C GLN A 21 12.44 2.67 -1.17
N ALA A 22 11.81 3.84 -1.01
CA ALA A 22 11.15 4.24 0.23
C ALA A 22 10.01 3.29 0.59
N ALA A 23 9.17 2.92 -0.40
CA ALA A 23 8.08 1.98 -0.19
C ALA A 23 8.58 0.59 0.27
N LYS A 24 9.69 0.10 -0.28
CA LYS A 24 10.30 -1.18 0.16
C LYS A 24 10.75 -1.11 1.62
N THR A 25 11.37 0.00 2.04
CA THR A 25 11.78 0.19 3.43
C THR A 25 10.60 0.12 4.39
N GLU A 26 9.45 0.71 4.04
CA GLU A 26 8.25 0.58 4.87
C GLU A 26 7.67 -0.84 4.87
N ILE A 27 7.64 -1.51 3.71
CA ILE A 27 7.20 -2.91 3.59
C ILE A 27 8.04 -3.85 4.48
N GLU A 28 9.36 -3.61 4.56
CA GLU A 28 10.29 -4.41 5.37
C GLU A 28 10.05 -4.29 6.89
N LYS A 29 9.39 -3.23 7.36
CA LYS A 29 9.01 -3.07 8.78
C LYS A 29 7.83 -3.96 9.16
N LEU A 30 7.04 -4.42 8.19
CA LEU A 30 5.81 -5.17 8.41
C LEU A 30 6.06 -6.68 8.58
N LYS A 31 5.32 -7.32 9.48
CA LYS A 31 5.25 -8.78 9.60
C LYS A 31 4.23 -9.35 8.63
N LEU A 32 4.57 -9.38 7.34
CA LEU A 32 3.66 -9.71 6.24
C LEU A 32 2.96 -11.08 6.37
N SER A 33 3.58 -12.06 7.03
CA SER A 33 3.00 -13.39 7.24
C SER A 33 1.89 -13.43 8.29
N GLU A 34 1.80 -12.41 9.13
CA GLU A 34 0.86 -12.34 10.26
C GLU A 34 -0.30 -11.36 9.98
N LEU A 35 -0.20 -10.54 8.92
CA LEU A 35 -1.21 -9.55 8.56
C LEU A 35 -2.42 -10.20 7.88
N THR A 36 -3.61 -9.80 8.33
CA THR A 36 -4.85 -10.06 7.59
C THR A 36 -4.93 -9.14 6.36
N CYS A 37 -5.75 -9.52 5.37
CA CYS A 37 -5.93 -8.69 4.18
C CYS A 37 -6.53 -7.31 4.49
N ARG A 38 -7.35 -7.20 5.54
CA ARG A 38 -7.92 -5.92 5.99
C ARG A 38 -6.87 -5.00 6.59
N GLU A 39 -5.99 -5.52 7.42
CA GLU A 39 -4.85 -4.75 7.96
C GLU A 39 -3.89 -4.37 6.83
N GLY A 40 -3.61 -5.30 5.91
CA GLY A 40 -2.75 -5.03 4.75
C GLY A 40 -3.25 -3.88 3.87
N ILE A 41 -4.57 -3.73 3.71
CA ILE A 41 -5.17 -2.59 3.00
C ILE A 41 -4.79 -1.26 3.65
N VAL A 42 -4.88 -1.18 4.98
CA VAL A 42 -4.54 0.02 5.75
C VAL A 42 -3.05 0.31 5.68
N GLU A 43 -2.21 -0.70 5.85
CA GLU A 43 -0.75 -0.53 5.77
C GLU A 43 -0.29 -0.11 4.37
N VAL A 44 -0.87 -0.66 3.30
CA VAL A 44 -0.57 -0.20 1.93
C VAL A 44 -0.97 1.25 1.73
N ALA A 45 -2.13 1.68 2.25
CA ALA A 45 -2.55 3.08 2.17
C ALA A 45 -1.55 3.99 2.89
N LYS A 46 -1.17 3.68 4.13
CA LYS A 46 -0.16 4.44 4.90
C LYS A 46 1.16 4.57 4.14
N ILE A 47 1.66 3.47 3.55
CA ILE A 47 2.90 3.49 2.76
C ILE A 47 2.78 4.45 1.58
N ILE A 48 1.68 4.42 0.82
CA ILE A 48 1.51 5.28 -0.35
C ILE A 48 1.48 6.76 0.04
N TYR A 49 0.78 7.12 1.12
CA TYR A 49 0.77 8.51 1.62
C TYR A 49 2.13 8.93 2.16
N ALA A 50 2.80 8.08 2.96
CA ALA A 50 4.11 8.41 3.53
C ALA A 50 5.22 8.60 2.48
N VAL A 51 5.17 7.86 1.36
CA VAL A 51 6.16 8.03 0.27
C VAL A 51 5.82 9.15 -0.71
N HIS A 52 4.63 9.75 -0.59
CA HIS A 52 4.18 10.86 -1.42
C HIS A 52 4.63 12.19 -0.81
N ASP A 53 5.39 12.98 -1.58
CA ASP A 53 5.86 14.29 -1.13
C ASP A 53 4.88 15.37 -1.62
N GLU A 54 3.97 15.83 -0.75
CA GLU A 54 2.92 16.80 -1.13
C GLU A 54 3.48 18.14 -1.66
N ALA A 55 4.72 18.50 -1.31
CA ALA A 55 5.34 19.72 -1.80
C ALA A 55 5.89 19.59 -3.23
N LYS A 56 6.14 18.35 -3.70
CA LYS A 56 6.81 18.09 -4.98
C LYS A 56 5.96 17.29 -5.97
N ASP A 57 5.05 16.47 -5.47
CA ASP A 57 4.23 15.57 -6.28
C ASP A 57 2.82 16.16 -6.47
N LYS A 58 2.13 15.73 -7.55
CA LYS A 58 0.76 16.16 -7.83
C LYS A 58 -0.22 15.36 -6.98
N ALA A 59 -1.38 15.95 -6.69
CA ALA A 59 -2.51 15.22 -6.09
C ALA A 59 -2.77 13.89 -6.82
N PHE A 60 -3.05 12.85 -6.04
CA PHE A 60 -3.23 11.49 -6.52
C PHE A 60 -4.57 10.91 -6.08
N GLU A 61 -5.00 9.85 -6.76
CA GLU A 61 -6.11 9.01 -6.33
C GLU A 61 -5.56 7.68 -5.85
N LEU A 62 -5.91 7.26 -4.64
CA LEU A 62 -5.54 5.95 -4.12
C LEU A 62 -6.48 4.88 -4.69
N GLU A 63 -5.94 3.98 -5.49
CA GLU A 63 -6.64 2.78 -5.94
C GLU A 63 -6.13 1.52 -5.22
N LEU A 64 -7.05 0.74 -4.64
CA LEU A 64 -6.74 -0.54 -3.98
C LEU A 64 -7.57 -1.68 -4.57
N SER A 65 -6.92 -2.83 -4.75
CA SER A 65 -7.56 -4.08 -5.13
C SER A 65 -6.96 -5.24 -4.33
N TRP A 66 -7.73 -6.32 -4.19
CA TRP A 66 -7.36 -7.45 -3.35
C TRP A 66 -7.82 -8.78 -3.93
N ILE A 67 -7.16 -9.85 -3.49
CA ILE A 67 -7.55 -11.25 -3.72
C ILE A 67 -7.40 -11.96 -2.37
N CYS A 68 -8.52 -12.31 -1.73
CA CYS A 68 -8.57 -12.92 -0.42
C CYS A 68 -9.81 -13.80 -0.25
N GLU A 69 -10.02 -14.35 0.94
CA GLU A 69 -11.23 -15.15 1.23
C GLU A 69 -12.51 -14.31 1.10
N GLU A 70 -12.49 -13.05 1.54
CA GLU A 70 -13.64 -12.14 1.45
C GLU A 70 -13.98 -11.77 0.00
N SER A 71 -12.98 -11.77 -0.89
CA SER A 71 -13.20 -11.61 -2.32
C SER A 71 -13.54 -12.91 -3.04
N LYS A 72 -13.84 -13.99 -2.31
CA LYS A 72 -14.10 -15.34 -2.84
C LYS A 72 -12.96 -15.81 -3.76
N ARG A 73 -11.72 -15.45 -3.41
CA ARG A 73 -10.50 -15.73 -4.18
C ARG A 73 -10.51 -15.14 -5.59
N GLN A 74 -11.28 -14.09 -5.84
CA GLN A 74 -11.30 -13.36 -7.11
C GLN A 74 -10.66 -11.99 -6.95
N HIS A 75 -10.05 -11.49 -8.04
CA HIS A 75 -9.57 -10.11 -8.10
C HIS A 75 -10.75 -9.16 -8.20
N GLN A 76 -10.78 -8.21 -7.29
CA GLN A 76 -11.78 -7.14 -7.29
C GLN A 76 -11.19 -5.89 -6.65
N LYS A 77 -11.82 -4.74 -6.95
CA LYS A 77 -11.55 -3.50 -6.20
C LYS A 77 -11.93 -3.71 -4.73
N VAL A 78 -11.19 -3.06 -3.85
CA VAL A 78 -11.56 -2.99 -2.43
C VAL A 78 -12.89 -2.23 -2.31
N PRO A 79 -13.87 -2.73 -1.52
CA PRO A 79 -15.12 -2.01 -1.25
C PRO A 79 -14.88 -0.57 -0.75
N ASN A 80 -15.76 0.36 -1.14
CA ASN A 80 -15.56 1.79 -0.87
C ASN A 80 -15.46 2.10 0.63
N ASP A 81 -16.20 1.41 1.49
CA ASP A 81 -16.14 1.56 2.94
C ASP A 81 -14.74 1.26 3.49
N LEU A 82 -14.09 0.20 3.00
CA LEU A 82 -12.73 -0.16 3.39
C LEU A 82 -11.69 0.77 2.79
N LEU A 83 -11.92 1.24 1.56
CA LEU A 83 -11.04 2.21 0.91
C LEU A 83 -11.03 3.55 1.66
N GLU A 84 -12.20 4.08 2.01
CA GLU A 84 -12.31 5.34 2.75
C GLU A 84 -11.74 5.21 4.16
N HIS A 85 -11.96 4.07 4.83
CA HIS A 85 -11.32 3.79 6.11
C HIS A 85 -9.79 3.80 6.02
N ALA A 86 -9.23 3.16 5.00
CA ALA A 86 -7.78 3.10 4.79
C ALA A 86 -7.18 4.47 4.46
N LYS A 87 -7.88 5.30 3.65
CA LYS A 87 -7.48 6.68 3.37
C LYS A 87 -7.44 7.52 4.64
N ALA A 88 -8.50 7.45 5.46
CA ALA A 88 -8.57 8.19 6.72
C ALA A 88 -7.43 7.78 7.66
N ALA A 89 -7.19 6.48 7.83
CA ALA A 89 -6.10 5.98 8.67
C ALA A 89 -4.71 6.39 8.16
N ALA A 90 -4.52 6.47 6.84
CA ALA A 90 -3.26 6.92 6.24
C ALA A 90 -3.03 8.43 6.44
N GLN A 91 -4.08 9.24 6.29
CA GLN A 91 -4.01 10.70 6.53
C GLN A 91 -3.73 11.00 8.01
N THR A 92 -4.43 10.34 8.94
CA THR A 92 -4.17 10.50 10.38
C THR A 92 -2.74 10.10 10.74
N ALA A 93 -2.22 9.00 10.20
CA ALA A 93 -0.84 8.59 10.45
C ALA A 93 0.18 9.61 9.92
N LEU A 94 -0.10 10.26 8.79
CA LEU A 94 0.76 11.30 8.23
C LEU A 94 0.76 12.55 9.10
N GLU A 95 -0.40 12.99 9.56
CA GLU A 95 -0.55 14.13 10.48
C GLU A 95 0.17 13.90 11.82
N GLU A 96 0.12 12.67 12.36
CA GLU A 96 0.83 12.31 13.59
C GLU A 96 2.36 12.34 13.40
N MET A 97 2.86 11.93 12.24
CA MET A 97 4.29 11.97 11.93
C MET A 97 4.85 13.38 11.74
N ASP A 98 4.02 14.33 11.27
CA ASP A 98 4.41 15.73 11.07
C ASP A 98 4.30 16.57 12.36
N ALA A 99 3.61 16.06 13.38
CA ALA A 99 3.40 16.74 14.67
C ALA A 99 4.53 16.49 15.70
N ASP A 100 5.41 15.52 15.46
CA ASP A 100 6.59 15.17 16.27
C ASP A 100 7.89 15.82 15.74
#